data_AF-A0A853FLB5-F1
#
_entry.id   AF-A0A853FLB5-F1
#
_cell.length_a   1.000
_cell.length_b   1.000
_cell.length_c   1.000
_cell.angle_alpha   90.00
_cell.angle_beta   90.00
_cell.angle_gamma   90.00
#
_symmetry.space_group_name_H-M   'P 1'
#
loop_
_entity.id
_entity.type
_entity.pdbx_description
1 polymer ?
#
loop_
_entity_poly.entity_id
_entity_poly.type
_entity_poly.pdbx_seq_one_letter_code
_entity_poly.pdbx_strand_id
1 'polypeptide(L)'
;MKTTFRTALAWLLVNLAGIGAFLALASQYWAEPQITDPSDPIIGEAIGWFLATAPILLLFGLANMIWLIISLRGEPLHRWWRPILLLALVYGCWQAGWLFDNAHHGV
;
A
#
# COMPACT_ATOMS: atom_id res chain seq x y z
N MET A 1 2.33 22.74 1.73
CA MET A 1 3.36 22.46 0.70
C MET A 1 2.71 22.57 -0.66
N LYS A 2 3.30 23.28 -1.64
CA LYS A 2 2.75 23.30 -3.01
C LYS A 2 3.07 21.98 -3.71
N THR A 3 2.09 21.41 -4.41
CA THR A 3 2.29 20.17 -5.17
C THR A 3 2.99 20.50 -6.49
N THR A 4 4.31 20.34 -6.49
CA THR A 4 5.13 20.43 -7.71
C THR A 4 5.28 19.06 -8.36
N PHE A 5 5.70 19.03 -9.63
CA PHE A 5 6.00 17.77 -10.31
C PHE A 5 7.05 16.93 -9.56
N ARG A 6 8.12 17.57 -9.06
CA ARG A 6 9.19 16.87 -8.32
C ARG A 6 8.68 16.24 -7.03
N THR A 7 7.88 16.98 -6.25
CA THR A 7 7.29 16.46 -5.01
C THR A 7 6.26 15.37 -5.27
N ALA A 8 5.48 15.48 -6.35
CA ALA A 8 4.51 14.46 -6.74
C ALA A 8 5.20 13.17 -7.19
N LEU A 9 6.25 13.29 -8.01
CA LEU A 9 7.06 12.16 -8.47
C LEU A 9 7.75 11.45 -7.30
N ALA A 10 8.39 12.21 -6.40
CA ALA A 10 9.01 11.64 -5.21
C ALA A 10 7.98 10.89 -4.34
N TRP A 11 6.78 11.47 -4.15
CA TRP A 11 5.70 10.83 -3.41
C TRP A 11 5.22 9.53 -4.04
N LEU A 12 5.08 9.51 -5.38
CA LEU A 12 4.71 8.32 -6.13
C LEU A 12 5.78 7.23 -6.00
N LEU A 13 7.06 7.57 -6.17
CA LEU A 13 8.17 6.62 -6.06
C LEU A 13 8.26 5.99 -4.66
N VAL A 14 8.05 6.79 -3.61
CA VAL A 14 8.01 6.28 -2.24
C VAL A 14 6.85 5.29 -2.04
N ASN A 15 5.66 5.59 -2.58
CA ASN A 15 4.54 4.65 -2.53
C ASN A 15 4.79 3.38 -3.34
N LEU A 16 5.40 3.48 -4.53
CA LEU A 16 5.78 2.30 -5.32
C LEU A 16 6.79 1.42 -4.58
N ALA A 17 7.79 2.03 -3.92
CA ALA A 17 8.72 1.30 -3.07
C ALA A 17 8.00 0.63 -1.88
N GLY A 18 7.04 1.32 -1.26
CA GLY A 18 6.19 0.77 -0.21
C GLY A 18 5.35 -0.44 -0.66
N ILE A 19 4.74 -0.35 -1.84
CA ILE A 19 4.00 -1.45 -2.45
C ILE A 19 4.93 -2.63 -2.74
N GLY A 20 6.13 -2.37 -3.28
CA GLY A 20 7.14 -3.41 -3.50
C GLY A 20 7.57 -4.09 -2.20
N ALA A 21 7.79 -3.33 -1.13
CA ALA A 21 8.11 -3.88 0.19
C ALA A 21 6.95 -4.70 0.78
N PHE A 22 5.71 -4.21 0.64
CA PHE A 22 4.50 -4.94 1.03
C PHE A 22 4.42 -6.29 0.31
N LEU A 23 4.54 -6.31 -1.01
CA LEU A 23 4.48 -7.55 -1.81
C LEU A 23 5.63 -8.51 -1.48
N ALA A 24 6.85 -7.99 -1.31
CA ALA A 24 8.00 -8.82 -0.97
C ALA A 24 7.84 -9.49 0.39
N LEU A 25 7.30 -8.78 1.39
CA LEU A 25 7.02 -9.37 2.70
C LEU A 25 5.82 -10.31 2.65
N ALA A 26 4.74 -9.92 1.97
CA ALA A 26 3.58 -10.78 1.77
C ALA A 26 3.97 -12.13 1.17
N SER A 27 4.88 -12.13 0.18
CA SER A 27 5.39 -13.36 -0.45
C SER A 27 6.21 -14.27 0.48
N GLN A 28 6.71 -13.79 1.62
CA GLN A 28 7.47 -14.62 2.57
C GLN A 28 6.56 -15.44 3.51
N TYR A 29 5.33 -14.98 3.72
CA TYR A 29 4.33 -15.69 4.52
C TYR A 29 3.51 -16.67 3.67
N TRP A 30 4.01 -17.00 2.49
CA TRP A 30 3.44 -17.97 1.57
C TRP A 30 3.91 -19.39 1.92
N ALA A 31 2.98 -20.27 2.31
CA ALA A 31 3.17 -21.70 2.12
C ALA A 31 2.47 -22.12 0.83
N GLU A 32 3.21 -22.80 -0.06
CA GLU A 32 2.58 -23.50 -1.18
C GLU A 32 1.59 -24.55 -0.62
N PRO A 33 0.32 -24.57 -1.06
CA PRO A 33 -0.69 -25.53 -0.59
C PRO A 33 -0.31 -27.02 -0.81
N GLN A 34 0.79 -27.26 -1.52
CA GLN A 34 1.30 -28.59 -1.84
C GLN A 34 2.27 -29.12 -0.77
N ILE A 35 2.71 -28.29 0.18
CA ILE A 35 3.74 -28.65 1.19
C ILE A 35 3.14 -28.75 2.60
N THR A 36 2.02 -28.09 2.88
CA THR A 36 1.36 -28.14 4.19
C THR A 36 0.45 -29.36 4.30
N ASP A 37 0.72 -30.18 5.32
CA ASP A 37 -0.18 -31.25 5.76
C ASP A 37 -1.57 -30.62 6.02
N PRO A 38 -2.69 -31.18 5.53
CA PRO A 38 -4.03 -30.61 5.73
C PRO A 38 -4.43 -30.44 7.21
N SER A 39 -3.62 -30.95 8.14
CA SER A 39 -3.75 -30.76 9.58
C SER A 39 -3.08 -29.49 10.13
N ASP A 40 -2.25 -28.78 9.35
CA ASP A 40 -1.58 -27.56 9.80
C ASP A 40 -2.51 -26.34 9.66
N PRO A 41 -2.77 -25.58 10.73
CA PRO A 41 -3.74 -24.50 10.70
C PRO A 41 -3.22 -23.31 9.89
N ILE A 42 -3.76 -23.14 8.68
CA ILE A 42 -3.62 -21.97 7.79
C ILE A 42 -3.84 -20.63 8.52
N ILE A 43 -4.59 -20.65 9.64
CA ILE A 43 -4.85 -19.49 10.51
C ILE A 43 -3.56 -18.85 11.05
N GLY A 44 -2.52 -19.65 11.33
CA GLY A 44 -1.23 -19.13 11.82
C GLY A 44 -0.50 -18.26 10.81
N GLU A 45 -0.57 -18.64 9.53
CA GLU A 45 0.05 -17.91 8.41
C GLU A 45 -0.70 -16.61 8.09
N ALA A 46 -2.04 -16.64 8.13
CA ALA A 46 -2.85 -15.43 7.94
C ALA A 46 -2.58 -14.37 9.02
N ILE A 47 -2.42 -14.79 10.28
CA ILE A 47 -2.07 -13.88 11.38
C ILE A 47 -0.63 -13.36 11.20
N GLY A 48 0.32 -14.22 10.82
CA GLY A 48 1.70 -13.83 10.53
C GLY A 48 1.80 -12.81 9.40
N TRP A 49 1.10 -13.08 8.29
CA TRP A 49 0.95 -12.17 7.16
C TRP A 49 0.37 -10.83 7.61
N PHE A 50 -0.73 -10.84 8.37
CA PHE A 50 -1.38 -9.61 8.82
C PHE A 50 -0.44 -8.81 9.74
N LEU A 51 0.20 -9.44 10.72
CA LEU A 51 1.11 -8.77 11.63
C LEU A 51 2.35 -8.18 10.92
N ALA A 52 2.81 -8.81 9.84
CA ALA A 52 3.96 -8.34 9.07
C ALA A 52 3.60 -7.25 8.06
N THR A 53 2.46 -7.37 7.39
CA THR A 53 2.09 -6.48 6.27
C THR A 53 1.18 -5.32 6.70
N ALA A 54 0.31 -5.50 7.71
CA ALA A 54 -0.58 -4.44 8.19
C ALA A 54 0.15 -3.20 8.71
N PRO A 55 1.31 -3.29 9.39
CA PRO A 55 2.08 -2.11 9.77
C PRO A 55 2.49 -1.25 8.57
N ILE A 56 2.81 -1.86 7.43
CA ILE A 56 3.18 -1.16 6.20
C ILE A 56 1.96 -0.44 5.64
N LEU A 57 0.83 -1.14 5.52
CA LEU A 57 -0.42 -0.56 5.04
C LEU A 57 -0.86 0.62 5.93
N LEU A 58 -0.78 0.46 7.26
CA LEU A 58 -1.11 1.51 8.22
C LEU A 58 -0.17 2.71 8.09
N LEU A 59 1.15 2.46 8.04
CA LEU A 59 2.15 3.52 7.91
C LEU A 59 1.95 4.34 6.64
N PHE A 60 1.79 3.67 5.49
CA PHE A 60 1.57 4.35 4.22
C PHE A 60 0.19 5.01 4.14
N GLY A 61 -0.85 4.41 4.72
CA GLY A 61 -2.16 5.04 4.86
C GLY A 61 -2.08 6.35 5.63
N LEU A 62 -1.43 6.35 6.79
CA LEU A 62 -1.21 7.55 7.60
C LEU A 62 -0.34 8.59 6.88
N ALA A 63 0.76 8.15 6.25
CA ALA A 63 1.64 9.03 5.49
C ALA A 63 0.89 9.72 4.33
N ASN A 64 0.04 8.98 3.61
CA ASN A 64 -0.81 9.49 2.54
C ASN A 64 -1.83 10.51 3.04
N MET A 65 -2.46 10.27 4.20
CA MET A 65 -3.38 11.25 4.82
C MET A 65 -2.64 12.52 5.27
N ILE A 66 -1.50 12.38 5.94
CA ILE A 66 -0.68 13.52 6.41
C ILE A 66 -0.23 14.35 5.21
N TRP A 67 0.28 13.70 4.16
CA TRP A 67 0.71 14.37 2.93
C TRP A 67 -0.43 15.13 2.26
N LEU A 68 -1.63 14.55 2.19
CA LEU A 68 -2.81 15.22 1.64
C LEU A 68 -3.13 16.48 2.45
N ILE A 69 -3.21 16.38 3.77
CA ILE A 69 -3.53 17.52 4.65
C ILE A 69 -2.51 18.65 4.47
N ILE A 70 -1.21 18.32 4.45
CA ILE A 70 -0.13 19.30 4.27
C ILE A 70 -0.18 19.93 2.86
N SER A 71 -0.56 19.16 1.85
CA SER A 71 -0.67 19.64 0.47
C SER A 71 -1.87 20.58 0.29
N LEU A 72 -3.04 20.21 0.80
CA LEU A 72 -4.26 21.03 0.74
C LEU A 72 -4.09 22.37 1.46
N ARG A 73 -3.39 22.40 2.61
CA ARG A 73 -3.06 23.65 3.32
C ARG A 73 -2.12 24.59 2.53
N GLY A 74 -1.37 24.06 1.56
CA GLY A 74 -0.42 24.83 0.75
C GLY A 74 -0.94 25.29 -0.61
N GLU A 75 -2.13 24.85 -1.01
CA GLU A 75 -2.72 25.10 -2.32
C GLU A 75 -4.02 25.93 -2.20
N PRO A 76 -4.28 26.86 -3.14
CA PRO A 76 -5.56 27.54 -3.20
C PRO A 76 -6.69 26.55 -3.55
N LEU A 77 -7.90 26.82 -3.06
CA LEU A 77 -9.07 25.92 -3.15
C LEU A 77 -9.33 25.38 -4.57
N HIS A 78 -9.22 26.24 -5.60
CA HIS A 78 -9.43 25.85 -7.01
C HIS A 78 -8.39 24.84 -7.56
N ARG A 79 -7.32 24.54 -6.80
CA ARG A 79 -6.26 23.57 -7.17
C ARG A 79 -6.24 22.33 -6.29
N TRP A 80 -7.18 22.19 -5.34
CA TRP A 80 -7.25 21.02 -4.44
C TRP A 80 -7.42 19.70 -5.19
N TRP A 81 -7.97 19.73 -6.40
CA TRP A 81 -8.10 18.54 -7.25
C TRP A 81 -6.75 17.87 -7.54
N ARG A 82 -5.63 18.61 -7.56
CA ARG A 82 -4.30 18.05 -7.88
C ARG A 82 -3.80 17.04 -6.84
N PRO A 83 -3.65 17.40 -5.55
CA PRO A 83 -3.24 16.44 -4.53
C PRO A 83 -4.29 15.33 -4.34
N ILE A 84 -5.58 15.61 -4.51
CA ILE A 84 -6.64 14.59 -4.45
C ILE A 84 -6.47 13.56 -5.57
N LEU A 85 -6.24 14.00 -6.81
CA LEU A 85 -6.04 13.10 -7.95
C LEU A 85 -4.78 12.25 -7.78
N LEU A 86 -3.69 12.83 -7.29
CA LEU A 86 -2.48 12.06 -7.01
C LEU A 86 -2.71 11.01 -5.92
N LEU A 87 -3.44 11.38 -4.87
CA LEU A 87 -3.80 10.44 -3.81
C LEU A 87 -4.69 9.30 -4.35
N ALA A 88 -5.67 9.61 -5.19
CA ALA A 88 -6.52 8.60 -5.83
C ALA A 88 -5.70 7.63 -6.69
N LEU A 89 -4.73 8.15 -7.46
CA LEU A 89 -3.80 7.31 -8.23
C LEU A 89 -2.98 6.38 -7.33
N VAL A 90 -2.42 6.92 -6.23
CA VAL A 90 -1.65 6.15 -5.25
C VAL A 90 -2.49 5.04 -4.62
N TYR A 91 -3.72 5.35 -4.18
CA TYR A 91 -4.64 4.33 -3.66
C TYR A 91 -5.00 3.28 -4.71
N GLY A 92 -5.18 3.69 -5.97
CA GLY A 92 -5.37 2.76 -7.09
C GLY A 92 -4.20 1.78 -7.24
N CYS A 93 -2.95 2.26 -7.11
CA CYS A 93 -1.77 1.41 -7.13
C CYS A 93 -1.72 0.45 -5.93
N TRP A 94 -2.03 0.93 -4.72
CA TRP A 94 -2.11 0.07 -3.52
C TRP A 94 -3.18 -1.01 -3.68
N GLN A 95 -4.36 -0.65 -4.19
CA GLN A 95 -5.45 -1.59 -4.46
C GLN A 95 -5.03 -2.64 -5.50
N ALA A 96 -4.34 -2.23 -6.56
CA ALA A 96 -3.82 -3.15 -7.57
C ALA A 96 -2.78 -4.11 -6.98
N GLY A 97 -1.88 -3.63 -6.11
CA GLY A 97 -0.93 -4.48 -5.40
C GLY A 97 -1.64 -5.50 -4.48
N TRP A 98 -2.65 -5.06 -3.73
CA TRP A 98 -3.44 -5.95 -2.87
C TRP A 98 -4.27 -6.97 -3.66
N LEU A 99 -4.84 -6.59 -4.81
CA LEU A 99 -5.54 -7.53 -5.70
C LEU A 99 -4.57 -8.53 -6.33
N PHE A 100 -3.39 -8.09 -6.75
CA PHE A 100 -2.35 -8.96 -7.27
C PHE A 100 -1.93 -10.00 -6.22
N ASP A 101 -1.74 -9.55 -4.97
CA ASP A 101 -1.46 -10.41 -3.82
C ASP A 101 -2.58 -11.46 -3.61
N ASN A 102 -3.85 -11.04 -3.46
CA ASN A 102 -4.96 -11.99 -3.28
C ASN A 102 -5.15 -12.97 -4.44
N ALA A 103 -5.00 -12.52 -5.69
CA ALA A 103 -5.12 -13.37 -6.86
C ALA A 103 -4.02 -14.46 -6.88
N HIS A 104 -2.83 -14.17 -6.35
CA HIS A 104 -1.78 -15.17 -6.16
C HIS A 104 -2.07 -16.08 -4.95
N HIS A 105 -2.82 -15.60 -3.95
CA HIS A 105 -3.20 -16.36 -2.75
C HIS A 105 -4.49 -17.21 -2.92
N GLY A 106 -5.17 -17.15 -4.06
CA GLY A 106 -6.36 -17.96 -4.35
C GLY A 106 -7.61 -17.54 -3.57
N VAL A 107 -7.68 -16.28 -3.13
CA VAL A 107 -8.85 -15.65 -2.47
C VAL A 107 -9.72 -14.92 -3.49
#